data_AF-A0AAD9UBI3-F1
#
_entry.id   AF-A0AAD9UBI3-F1
#
_cell.length_a   1.000
_cell.length_b   1.000
_cell.length_c   1.000
_cell.angle_alpha   90.00
_cell.angle_beta   90.00
_cell.angle_gamma   90.00
#
_symmetry.space_group_name_H-M   'P 1'
#
loop_
_entity.id
_entity.type
_entity.pdbx_description
1 polymer ?
#
loop_
_entity_poly.entity_id
_entity_poly.type
_entity_poly.pdbx_seq_one_letter_code
_entity_poly.pdbx_strand_id
1 'polypeptide(L)' 'MGQLESAHGRLIKQSLGLSKRSHNIALLKALNIEKVEDIVTRNVLSLYNRIFNRKSSASTDAAFIFSFYFLML' A
#
# COMPACT_ATOMS: atom_id res chain seq x y z
N MET A 1 -7.16 0.77 -6.86
CA MET A 1 -6.58 1.75 -5.91
C MET A 1 -7.61 2.76 -5.38
N GLY A 2 -8.39 3.45 -6.22
CA GLY A 2 -9.29 4.53 -5.74
C GLY A 2 -10.37 4.15 -4.71
N GLN A 3 -10.85 2.90 -4.71
CA GLN A 3 -11.82 2.44 -3.70
C GLN A 3 -11.21 2.37 -2.29
N LEU A 4 -9.98 1.89 -2.17
CA LEU A 4 -9.27 1.74 -0.88
C LEU A 4 -8.98 3.11 -0.25
N GLU A 5 -8.51 4.08 -1.03
CA GLU A 5 -8.29 5.45 -0.56
C GLU A 5 -9.61 6.14 -0.17
N SER A 6 -10.68 5.89 -0.93
CA SER A 6 -12.00 6.45 -0.61
C SER A 6 -12.57 5.88 0.69
N ALA A 7 -12.35 4.59 0.96
CA ALA A 7 -12.74 3.93 2.20
C ALA A 7 -11.92 4.47 3.38
N HIS A 8 -10.60 4.57 3.23
CA HIS A 8 -9.71 5.10 4.26
C HIS A 8 -10.08 6.55 4.64
N GLY A 9 -10.26 7.42 3.65
CA GLY A 9 -10.66 8.79 3.92
C GLY A 9 -12.09 8.93 4.44
N ARG A 10 -13.00 7.98 4.16
CA ARG A 10 -14.34 7.95 4.78
C ARG A 10 -14.25 7.63 6.27
N LEU A 11 -13.41 6.67 6.68
CA LEU A 11 -13.20 6.35 8.09
C LEU A 11 -12.63 7.53 8.87
N ILE A 12 -11.66 8.24 8.29
CA ILE A 12 -11.04 9.41 8.92
C ILE A 12 -12.06 10.57 9.02
N LYS A 13 -12.85 10.81 7.97
CA LYS A 13 -13.93 11.81 8.04
C LYS A 13 -14.96 11.46 9.11
N GLN A 14 -15.36 10.20 9.19
CA GLN A 14 -16.37 9.75 10.14
C GLN A 14 -15.88 9.89 11.59
N SER A 15 -14.62 9.56 11.86
CA SER A 15 -14.01 9.76 13.18
C SER A 15 -13.86 11.22 13.57
N LEU A 16 -13.74 12.14 12.60
CA LEU A 16 -13.68 13.59 12.83
C LEU A 16 -15.04 14.30 12.74
N GLY A 17 -16.14 13.56 12.50
CA GLY A 17 -17.47 14.15 12.33
C GLY A 17 -17.64 14.98 11.04
N LEU A 18 -16.79 14.77 10.04
CA LEU A 18 -16.78 15.53 8.79
C LEU A 18 -17.71 14.94 7.74
N SER A 19 -18.36 15.81 6.97
CA SER A 19 -19.31 15.42 5.94
C SER A 19 -18.63 14.76 4.73
N LYS A 20 -19.43 13.98 3.98
CA LYS A 20 -18.99 13.19 2.81
C LYS A 20 -18.30 14.04 1.72
N ARG A 21 -18.62 15.34 1.64
CA ARG A 21 -18.12 16.31 0.63
C ARG A 21 -16.71 16.86 0.89
N SER A 22 -16.13 16.65 2.07
CA SER A 22 -14.74 17.07 2.33
C SER A 22 -13.77 16.37 1.35
N HIS A 23 -12.72 17.02 0.84
CA HIS A 23 -11.76 16.34 -0.02
C HIS A 23 -10.79 15.50 0.82
N ASN A 24 -10.80 14.16 0.63
CA ASN A 24 -9.93 13.23 1.36
C ASN A 24 -8.45 13.63 1.29
N ILE A 25 -7.99 14.09 0.12
CA ILE A 25 -6.58 14.42 -0.13
C ILE A 25 -6.11 15.60 0.74
N ALA A 26 -6.92 16.66 0.82
CA ALA A 26 -6.60 17.82 1.65
C ALA A 26 -6.58 17.45 3.14
N LEU A 27 -7.51 16.59 3.55
CA LEU A 27 -7.60 16.11 4.92
C LEU A 27 -6.42 15.24 5.32
N LEU A 28 -6.05 14.25 4.50
CA LEU A 28 -4.89 13.39 4.72
C LEU A 28 -3.61 14.23 4.82
N LYS A 29 -3.44 15.21 3.92
CA LYS A 29 -2.30 16.12 3.95
C LYS A 29 -2.27 16.99 5.20
N ALA A 30 -3.41 17.51 5.65
CA ALA A 30 -3.52 18.32 6.86
C ALA A 30 -3.21 17.51 8.14
N LEU A 31 -3.57 16.22 8.15
CA LEU A 31 -3.30 15.31 9.25
C LEU A 31 -1.92 14.64 9.17
N ASN A 32 -1.11 14.98 8.16
CA ASN A 32 0.16 14.36 7.86
C ASN A 32 0.08 12.82 7.76
N ILE A 33 -1.04 12.32 7.21
CA ILE A 33 -1.27 10.90 6.98
C ILE A 33 -0.75 10.56 5.59
N GLU A 34 0.19 9.64 5.53
CA GLU A 34 0.77 9.11 4.30
C GLU A 34 -0.29 8.35 3.50
N LYS A 35 -0.23 8.43 2.17
CA LYS A 35 -1.20 7.73 1.35
C LYS A 35 -0.98 6.23 1.40
N VAL A 36 -2.08 5.48 1.28
CA VAL A 36 -2.04 4.01 1.29
C VAL A 36 -1.20 3.48 0.13
N GLU A 37 -1.28 4.12 -1.04
CA GLU A 37 -0.50 3.75 -2.22
C GLU A 37 1.01 3.79 -1.94
N ASP A 38 1.49 4.83 -1.25
CA ASP A 38 2.89 5.02 -0.94
C ASP A 38 3.38 3.98 0.07
N ILE A 39 2.56 3.69 1.10
CA ILE A 39 2.86 2.68 2.11
C ILE A 39 2.96 1.29 1.48
N VAL A 40 1.98 0.92 0.65
CA VAL A 40 1.96 -0.39 -0.03
C VAL A 40 3.16 -0.51 -0.95
N THR A 41 3.45 0.52 -1.75
CA THR A 41 4.58 0.51 -2.69
C THR A 41 5.91 0.34 -1.95
N ARG A 42 6.13 1.11 -0.88
CA ARG A 42 7.34 1.01 -0.05
C ARG A 42 7.49 -0.39 0.58
N ASN A 43 6.39 -0.97 1.06
CA ASN A 43 6.41 -2.31 1.65
C ASN A 43 6.70 -3.39 0.61
N VAL A 44 6.11 -3.29 -0.59
CA VAL A 44 6.38 -4.20 -1.70
C VAL A 44 7.85 -4.09 -2.13
N LEU A 45 8.39 -2.88 -2.27
CA LEU A 45 9.80 -2.67 -2.61
C LEU A 45 10.74 -3.20 -1.51
N SER A 46 10.41 -2.98 -0.24
CA SER A 46 11.17 -3.51 0.89
C SER A 46 11.16 -5.05 0.91
N LEU A 47 10.00 -5.66 0.66
CA LEU A 47 9.85 -7.10 0.56
C LEU A 47 10.63 -7.66 -0.63
N TYR A 48 10.50 -7.04 -1.79
CA TYR A 48 11.27 -7.38 -2.99
C TYR A 48 12.78 -7.33 -2.69
N ASN A 49 13.27 -6.24 -2.11
CA ASN A 49 14.68 -6.11 -1.76
C ASN A 49 15.13 -7.20 -0.77
N ARG A 50 14.32 -7.53 0.23
CA ARG A 50 14.65 -8.62 1.19
C ARG A 50 14.71 -9.99 0.54
N ILE A 51 13.81 -10.27 -0.39
CA ILE A 51 13.73 -11.55 -1.10
C ILE A 51 14.89 -11.71 -2.07
N PHE A 52 15.11 -10.69 -2.92
CA PHE A 52 16.00 -10.79 -4.07
C PHE A 52 17.42 -10.29 -3.81
N ASN A 53 17.64 -9.44 -2.80
CA ASN A 53 18.96 -8.86 -2.51
C ASN A 53 19.73 -9.61 -1.40
N ARG A 54 19.16 -10.67 -0.81
CA ARG A 54 19.95 -11.62 -0.02
C ARG A 54 20.60 -12.65 -0.93
N LYS A 55 21.93 -12.70 -0.94
CA LYS A 55 22.73 -13.81 -1.50
C LYS A 55 22.54 -15.07 -0.65
N SER A 56 21.38 -15.71 -0.74
CA SER A 56 21.11 -17.00 -0.13
C SER A 56 20.29 -17.83 -1.11
N SER A 57 20.55 -19.14 -1.18
CA SER A 57 19.88 -20.09 -2.08
C SER A 57 18.34 -20.09 -1.98
N ALA A 58 17.76 -19.48 -0.94
CA ALA A 58 16.33 -19.29 -0.76
C ALA A 58 15.72 -18.18 -1.66
N SER A 59 16.54 -17.29 -2.24
CA SER A 59 16.06 -16.25 -3.17
C SER A 59 15.59 -16.85 -4.50
N THR A 60 16.11 -18.02 -4.87
CA THR A 60 15.74 -18.74 -6.10
C THR A 60 14.34 -19.33 -6.01
N ASP A 61 13.94 -19.86 -4.85
CA ASP A 61 12.59 -20.42 -4.62
C ASP A 61 11.54 -19.32 -4.46
N ALA A 62 11.89 -18.22 -3.77
CA ALA A 62 11.00 -17.09 -3.61
C ALA A 62 10.75 -16.34 -4.94
N ALA A 63 11.74 -16.29 -5.84
CA ALA A 63 11.56 -15.80 -7.21
C ALA A 63 10.54 -16.63 -8.00
N PHE A 64 10.56 -17.95 -7.81
CA PHE A 64 9.66 -18.88 -8.49
C PHE A 64 8.21 -18.71 -8.02
N ILE A 65 8.00 -18.57 -6.70
CA ILE A 65 6.67 -18.33 -6.10
C ILE A 65 6.13 -16.95 -6.53
N PHE A 66 6.99 -15.92 -6.56
CA PHE A 66 6.59 -14.57 -6.98
C PHE A 66 6.22 -14.52 -8.46
N SER A 67 6.96 -15.24 -9.31
CA SER A 67 6.66 -15.43 -10.74
C SER A 67 5.30 -16.14 -10.94
N PHE A 68 5.05 -17.20 -10.17
CA PHE A 68 3.77 -17.93 -10.22
C PHE A 68 2.57 -17.06 -9.82
N TYR A 69 2.73 -16.22 -8.79
CA TYR A 69 1.66 -15.30 -8.35
C TYR A 69 1.35 -14.21 -9.37
N PHE A 70 2.35 -13.74 -10.12
CA PHE A 70 2.18 -12.68 -11.12
C PHE A 70 1.66 -13.20 -12.47
N LEU A 71 1.93 -14.48 -12.80
CA LEU A 71 1.43 -15.12 -14.02
C LEU A 71 -0.03 -15.59 -13.92
N MET A 72 -0.55 -15.71 -12.69
CA MET A 72 -1.90 -16.19 -12.40
C MET A 72 -2.92 -15.04 -12.20
N LEU A 73 -2.50 -13.79 -12.39
CA LEU A 73 -3.31 -12.57 -12.24
C LEU A 73 -3.54 -11.91 -13.59
#